data_AF-A0A1C6HIS9-F1
#
_entry.id   AF-A0A1C6HIS9-F1
#
_cell.length_a   1.000
_cell.length_b   1.000
_cell.length_c   1.000
_cell.angle_alpha   90.00
_cell.angle_beta   90.00
_cell.angle_gamma   90.00
#
_symmetry.space_group_name_H-M   'P 1'
#
loop_
_entity.id
_entity.type
_entity.pdbx_description
1 polymer ?
#
loop_
_entity_poly.entity_id
_entity_poly.type
_entity_poly.pdbx_seq_one_letter_code
_entity_poly.pdbx_strand_id
1 'polypeptide(L)'
;MLDDAKAKLAVLAVPEQSYTAKVIDLAKTLPDTYGDVLAFDLYDVVTLIDRKRKTRINYRIVEIKEYPADATLNTVTLSTVPAKITGKLQTLQNKVTALDAQTLHDHNKVNEIKQDLDTTVLHVSDSWASSLNSSVITQTAEGLFFEVNKVVGSDRWGTLLQQSADDIKIAWNKISNYIKFENSQLNVYNFQNTKLMSLSSTGHDIFDNNGKKLMSLNSVGQNFYYKGTKVGYIGTGCYASDTSKRDLSFNLENGSAFMDWCYRMKSTDSSYTLIFTYAAQKIGSLEANQLHTGCDLNLRNHYLHNAILNDWGFKGGSITDTFSGYYVTSFNSNGTAATWKEFKMTFKNGILQSLTA
;
A
#
# COMPACT_ATOMS: atom_id res chain seq x y z
N MET A 1 25.81 36.70 -101.83
CA MET A 1 26.81 37.55 -101.13
C MET A 1 26.90 38.95 -101.72
N LEU A 2 27.04 39.12 -103.04
CA LEU A 2 27.03 40.45 -103.67
C LEU A 2 25.71 41.21 -103.46
N ASP A 3 24.56 40.53 -103.58
CA ASP A 3 23.25 41.16 -103.39
C ASP A 3 22.99 41.55 -101.93
N ASP A 4 23.43 40.72 -100.99
CA ASP A 4 23.31 40.99 -99.55
C ASP A 4 24.24 42.13 -99.10
N ALA A 5 25.43 42.23 -99.72
CA ALA A 5 26.35 43.35 -99.54
C ALA A 5 25.82 44.65 -100.17
N LYS A 6 25.19 44.59 -101.35
CA LYS A 6 24.52 45.74 -101.97
C LYS A 6 23.31 46.20 -101.14
N ALA A 7 22.51 45.28 -100.61
CA ALA A 7 21.41 45.60 -99.71
C ALA A 7 21.91 46.25 -98.41
N LYS A 8 22.97 45.71 -97.79
CA LYS A 8 23.61 46.31 -96.61
C LYS A 8 24.24 47.67 -96.90
N LEU A 9 24.92 47.84 -98.03
CA LEU A 9 25.53 49.13 -98.40
C LEU A 9 24.44 50.19 -98.68
N ALA A 10 23.34 49.80 -99.32
CA ALA A 10 22.19 50.68 -99.53
C ALA A 10 21.54 51.11 -98.21
N VAL A 11 21.49 50.22 -97.19
CA VAL A 11 20.98 50.55 -95.85
C VAL A 11 21.98 51.42 -95.06
N LEU A 12 23.29 51.15 -95.16
CA LEU A 12 24.35 51.90 -94.46
C LEU A 12 24.65 53.27 -95.08
N ALA A 13 24.33 53.47 -96.36
CA ALA A 13 24.49 54.76 -97.05
C ALA A 13 23.39 55.78 -96.68
N VAL A 14 22.34 55.35 -95.98
CA VAL A 14 21.34 56.26 -95.40
C VAL A 14 21.88 56.78 -94.07
N PRO A 15 22.06 58.10 -93.89
CA PRO A 15 22.54 58.64 -92.63
C PRO A 15 21.60 58.26 -91.48
N GLU A 16 22.17 57.86 -90.33
CA GLU A 16 21.39 57.66 -89.11
C GLU A 16 20.76 58.99 -88.71
N GLN A 17 19.43 59.02 -88.68
CA GLN A 17 18.67 60.22 -88.36
C GLN A 17 17.85 59.95 -87.10
N SER A 18 17.89 60.91 -86.18
CA SER A 18 17.07 60.91 -84.97
C SER A 18 16.32 62.23 -84.87
N TYR A 19 15.01 62.17 -84.65
CA TYR A 19 14.15 63.33 -84.48
C TYR A 19 13.38 63.21 -83.19
N THR A 20 13.42 64.26 -82.37
CA THR A 20 12.49 64.41 -81.24
C THR A 20 11.39 65.37 -81.66
N ALA A 21 10.16 64.89 -81.67
CA ALA A 21 8.99 65.69 -81.98
C ALA A 21 8.12 65.84 -80.73
N LYS A 22 7.57 67.03 -80.53
CA LYS A 22 6.40 67.19 -79.65
C LYS A 22 5.21 66.53 -80.35
N VAL A 23 4.54 65.65 -79.64
CA VAL A 23 3.44 64.86 -80.18
C VAL A 23 2.18 65.06 -79.35
N ILE A 24 1.04 65.10 -80.03
CA ILE A 24 -0.27 64.99 -79.42
C ILE A 24 -0.77 63.59 -79.78
N ASP A 25 -0.98 62.76 -78.76
CA ASP A 25 -1.43 61.38 -78.95
C ASP A 25 -2.94 61.35 -79.18
N LEU A 26 -3.34 61.25 -80.46
CA LEU A 26 -4.73 61.20 -80.89
C LEU A 26 -5.44 59.90 -80.50
N ALA A 27 -4.71 58.79 -80.39
CA ALA A 27 -5.28 57.51 -79.96
C ALA A 27 -5.68 57.55 -78.48
N LYS A 28 -4.89 58.23 -77.64
CA LYS A 28 -5.26 58.46 -76.23
C LYS A 28 -6.31 59.57 -76.05
N THR A 29 -6.28 60.64 -76.85
CA THR A 29 -7.22 61.76 -76.70
C THR A 29 -8.61 61.49 -77.29
N LEU A 30 -8.71 60.67 -78.33
CA LEU A 30 -9.99 60.28 -78.96
C LEU A 30 -9.99 58.77 -79.27
N PRO A 31 -10.12 57.91 -78.24
CA PRO A 31 -9.97 56.45 -78.38
C PRO A 31 -10.95 55.82 -79.37
N ASP A 32 -12.21 56.24 -79.36
CA ASP A 32 -13.27 55.65 -80.19
C ASP A 32 -13.09 55.91 -81.70
N THR A 33 -12.32 56.94 -82.07
CA THR A 33 -12.09 57.34 -83.47
C THR A 33 -10.72 56.90 -83.98
N TYR A 34 -9.69 56.93 -83.12
CA TYR A 34 -8.30 56.75 -83.55
C TYR A 34 -7.54 55.64 -82.79
N GLY A 35 -8.14 55.01 -81.77
CA GLY A 35 -7.49 54.01 -80.92
C GLY A 35 -6.92 52.82 -81.70
N ASP A 36 -7.68 52.28 -82.65
CA ASP A 36 -7.26 51.09 -83.41
C ASP A 36 -6.27 51.39 -84.55
N VAL A 37 -6.13 52.67 -84.95
CA VAL A 37 -5.39 53.06 -86.16
C VAL A 37 -4.15 53.91 -85.89
N LEU A 38 -4.10 54.63 -84.75
CA LEU A 38 -3.01 55.54 -84.41
C LEU A 38 -2.34 55.24 -83.06
N ALA A 39 -2.71 54.15 -82.37
CA ALA A 39 -1.98 53.73 -81.17
C ALA A 39 -0.53 53.36 -81.49
N PHE A 40 0.38 53.70 -80.59
CA PHE A 40 1.79 53.38 -80.69
C PHE A 40 2.39 53.10 -79.32
N ASP A 41 3.39 52.23 -79.28
CA ASP A 41 4.20 51.95 -78.10
C ASP A 41 5.70 52.11 -78.41
N LEU A 42 6.52 52.10 -77.37
CA LEU A 42 7.97 52.10 -77.47
C LEU A 42 8.41 50.94 -78.37
N TYR A 43 9.26 51.25 -79.36
CA TYR A 43 9.75 50.35 -80.41
C TYR A 43 8.79 50.01 -81.55
N ASP A 44 7.62 50.64 -81.65
CA ASP A 44 6.81 50.55 -82.87
C ASP A 44 7.47 51.30 -84.04
N VAL A 45 7.17 50.85 -85.27
CA VAL A 45 7.63 51.49 -86.50
C VAL A 45 6.54 52.42 -87.02
N VAL A 46 6.83 53.71 -87.07
CA VAL A 46 5.93 54.76 -87.51
C VAL A 46 6.47 55.47 -88.74
N THR A 47 5.58 55.89 -89.64
CA THR A 47 5.99 56.67 -90.82
C THR A 47 5.92 58.16 -90.54
N LEU A 48 7.06 58.84 -90.55
CA LEU A 48 7.11 60.31 -90.49
C LEU A 48 6.87 60.88 -91.89
N ILE A 49 5.83 61.70 -92.02
CA ILE A 49 5.46 62.38 -93.27
C ILE A 49 5.74 63.88 -93.12
N ASP A 50 6.83 64.38 -93.70
CA ASP A 50 7.14 65.81 -93.77
C ASP A 50 6.72 66.36 -95.13
N ARG A 51 5.60 67.10 -95.15
CA ARG A 51 5.04 67.67 -96.39
C ARG A 51 5.85 68.85 -96.93
N LYS A 52 6.59 69.58 -96.09
CA LYS A 52 7.42 70.73 -96.54
C LYS A 52 8.69 70.23 -97.25
N ARG A 53 9.31 69.18 -96.71
CA ARG A 53 10.50 68.56 -97.32
C ARG A 53 10.18 67.48 -98.36
N LYS A 54 8.91 67.13 -98.53
CA LYS A 54 8.40 66.08 -99.43
C LYS A 54 9.03 64.70 -99.13
N THR A 55 9.27 64.38 -97.86
CA THR A 55 9.87 63.11 -97.43
C THR A 55 8.88 62.25 -96.65
N ARG A 56 8.91 60.94 -96.91
CA ARG A 56 8.15 59.90 -96.19
C ARG A 56 9.10 58.79 -95.79
N ILE A 57 9.40 58.67 -94.51
CA ILE A 57 10.41 57.72 -94.01
C ILE A 57 9.86 57.00 -92.78
N ASN A 58 10.12 55.70 -92.69
CA ASN A 58 9.79 54.90 -91.51
C ASN A 58 10.87 55.06 -90.44
N TYR A 59 10.45 55.39 -89.23
CA TYR A 59 11.27 55.47 -88.04
C TYR A 59 10.75 54.50 -86.99
N ARG A 60 11.62 54.08 -86.07
CA ARG A 60 11.23 53.36 -84.87
C ARG A 60 11.16 54.33 -83.70
N ILE A 61 10.14 54.20 -82.87
CA ILE A 61 10.04 54.96 -81.62
C ILE A 61 11.07 54.40 -80.64
N VAL A 62 12.05 55.20 -80.24
CA VAL A 62 13.15 54.76 -79.36
C VAL A 62 13.07 55.35 -77.96
N GLU A 63 12.28 56.41 -77.80
CA GLU A 63 12.00 57.03 -76.51
C GLU A 63 10.62 57.69 -76.56
N ILE A 64 9.85 57.50 -75.50
CA ILE A 64 8.59 58.20 -75.26
C ILE A 64 8.76 58.89 -73.91
N LYS A 65 8.59 60.21 -73.89
CA LYS A 65 8.58 60.99 -72.66
C LYS A 65 7.20 61.61 -72.46
N GLU A 66 6.48 61.08 -71.50
CA GLU A 66 5.15 61.55 -71.13
C GLU A 66 5.24 62.48 -69.92
N TYR A 67 4.47 63.56 -69.95
CA TYR A 67 4.34 64.51 -68.86
C TYR A 67 2.92 64.41 -68.29
N PRO A 68 2.71 63.70 -67.17
CA PRO A 68 1.36 63.38 -66.66
C PRO A 68 0.48 64.59 -66.36
N ALA A 69 1.10 65.75 -66.06
CA ALA A 69 0.40 66.98 -65.72
C ALA A 69 0.01 67.83 -66.96
N ASP A 70 0.67 67.62 -68.11
CA ASP A 70 0.37 68.33 -69.35
C ASP A 70 0.81 67.50 -70.57
N ALA A 71 -0.15 66.78 -71.15
CA ALA A 71 0.09 65.89 -72.28
C ALA A 71 0.53 66.63 -73.56
N THR A 72 0.38 67.96 -73.65
CA THR A 72 0.84 68.73 -74.82
C THR A 72 2.36 68.87 -74.89
N LEU A 73 3.04 68.56 -73.80
CA LEU A 73 4.50 68.53 -73.71
C LEU A 73 5.10 67.17 -74.05
N ASN A 74 4.27 66.16 -74.33
CA ASN A 74 4.74 64.82 -74.66
C ASN A 74 5.67 64.86 -75.87
N THR A 75 6.79 64.16 -75.75
CA THR A 75 7.78 64.06 -76.83
C THR A 75 8.05 62.62 -77.17
N VAL A 76 8.18 62.35 -78.47
CA VAL A 76 8.60 61.06 -78.98
C VAL A 76 9.89 61.25 -79.77
N THR A 77 10.87 60.42 -79.48
CA THR A 77 12.11 60.34 -80.24
C THR A 77 12.02 59.18 -81.24
N LEU A 78 12.17 59.52 -82.51
CA LEU A 78 12.11 58.65 -83.67
C LEU A 78 13.52 58.42 -84.20
N SER A 79 13.93 57.16 -84.39
CA SER A 79 15.26 56.81 -84.94
C SER A 79 15.16 55.81 -86.09
N THR A 80 16.02 55.95 -87.09
CA THR A 80 16.19 54.93 -88.13
C THR A 80 16.99 53.71 -87.65
N VAL A 81 17.55 53.75 -86.45
CA VAL A 81 18.35 52.67 -85.85
C VAL A 81 17.47 51.81 -84.92
N PRO A 82 17.40 50.48 -85.10
CA PRO A 82 16.71 49.61 -84.16
C PRO A 82 17.39 49.65 -82.79
N ALA A 83 16.61 49.90 -81.72
CA ALA A 83 17.12 49.97 -80.35
C ALA A 83 17.89 48.70 -79.95
N LYS A 84 19.05 48.87 -79.30
CA LYS A 84 19.94 47.78 -78.89
C LYS A 84 19.27 46.88 -77.85
N ILE A 85 19.35 45.55 -78.06
CA ILE A 85 18.83 44.47 -77.20
C ILE A 85 19.24 44.61 -75.71
N THR A 86 20.28 45.39 -75.43
CA THR A 86 20.88 45.69 -74.11
C THR A 86 19.85 46.10 -73.04
N GLY A 87 18.83 46.90 -73.38
CA GLY A 87 17.86 47.39 -72.38
C GLY A 87 16.99 46.28 -71.76
N LYS A 88 16.55 45.29 -72.56
CA LYS A 88 15.75 44.15 -72.05
C LYS A 88 16.58 43.21 -71.18
N LEU A 89 17.85 42.99 -71.54
CA LEU A 89 18.80 42.19 -70.76
C LEU A 89 19.06 42.80 -69.39
N GLN A 90 19.22 44.12 -69.30
CA GLN A 90 19.46 44.82 -68.04
C GLN A 90 18.25 44.73 -67.10
N THR A 91 17.03 44.84 -67.64
CA THR A 91 15.80 44.64 -66.86
C THR A 91 15.66 43.20 -66.33
N LEU A 92 16.01 42.19 -67.14
CA LEU A 92 15.99 40.80 -66.69
C LEU A 92 17.03 40.53 -65.60
N GLN A 93 18.24 41.08 -65.74
CA GLN A 93 19.30 40.93 -64.74
C GLN A 93 18.94 41.59 -63.40
N ASN A 94 18.29 42.75 -63.44
CA ASN A 94 17.78 43.41 -62.24
C ASN A 94 16.68 42.57 -61.55
N LYS A 95 15.78 41.95 -62.33
CA LYS A 95 14.75 41.04 -61.79
C LYS A 95 15.35 39.77 -61.17
N VAL A 96 16.38 39.19 -61.79
CA VAL A 96 17.09 38.02 -61.25
C VAL A 96 17.79 38.38 -59.94
N THR A 97 18.49 39.51 -59.88
CA THR A 97 19.17 39.97 -58.65
C THR A 97 18.17 40.21 -57.51
N ALA A 98 16.99 40.77 -57.81
CA ALA A 98 15.93 40.97 -56.83
C ALA A 98 15.33 39.65 -56.33
N LEU A 99 15.17 38.66 -57.21
CA LEU A 99 14.71 37.31 -56.84
C LEU A 99 15.74 36.58 -55.96
N ASP A 100 17.04 36.71 -56.27
CA ASP A 100 18.11 36.14 -55.45
C ASP A 100 18.14 36.76 -54.05
N ALA A 101 17.98 38.09 -53.96
CA ALA A 101 17.89 38.79 -52.68
C ALA A 101 16.66 38.37 -51.87
N GLN A 102 15.50 38.19 -52.52
CA GLN A 102 14.28 37.71 -51.87
C GLN A 102 14.44 36.26 -51.38
N THR A 103 15.05 35.39 -52.18
CA THR A 103 15.29 33.99 -51.82
C THR A 103 16.23 33.88 -50.63
N LEU A 104 17.29 34.71 -50.59
CA LEU A 104 18.21 34.78 -49.44
C LEU A 104 17.50 35.26 -48.17
N HIS A 105 16.62 36.27 -48.30
CA HIS A 105 15.81 36.77 -47.19
C HIS A 105 14.86 35.70 -46.64
N ASP A 106 14.21 34.93 -47.51
CA ASP A 106 13.30 33.86 -47.12
C ASP A 106 14.04 32.70 -46.43
N HIS A 107 15.25 32.35 -46.90
CA HIS A 107 16.10 31.38 -46.22
C HIS A 107 16.49 31.83 -44.81
N ASN A 108 16.82 33.10 -44.62
CA ASN A 108 17.16 33.63 -43.30
C ASN A 108 15.96 33.54 -42.34
N LYS A 109 14.76 33.93 -42.81
CA LYS A 109 13.53 33.80 -42.02
C LYS A 109 13.21 32.36 -41.64
N VAL A 110 13.41 31.41 -42.56
CA VAL A 110 13.18 29.97 -42.28
C VAL A 110 14.14 29.47 -41.20
N ASN A 111 15.39 29.91 -41.22
CA ASN A 111 16.37 29.54 -40.19
C ASN A 111 16.01 30.11 -38.82
N GLU A 112 15.57 31.36 -38.75
CA GLU A 112 15.08 31.98 -37.51
C GLU A 112 13.88 31.20 -36.94
N ILE A 113 12.88 30.89 -37.79
CA ILE A 113 11.70 30.10 -37.38
C ILE A 113 12.11 28.72 -36.87
N LYS A 114 13.07 28.06 -37.52
CA LYS A 114 13.54 26.75 -37.09
C LYS A 114 14.21 26.82 -35.72
N GLN A 115 15.05 27.84 -35.49
CA GLN A 115 15.71 28.04 -34.20
C GLN A 115 14.71 28.35 -33.08
N ASP A 116 13.70 29.18 -33.35
CA ASP A 116 12.63 29.48 -32.40
C ASP A 116 11.77 28.26 -32.09
N LEU A 117 11.49 27.43 -33.10
CA LEU A 117 10.75 26.18 -32.92
C LEU A 117 11.54 25.18 -32.05
N ASP A 118 12.82 24.99 -32.33
CA ASP A 118 13.69 24.10 -31.54
C ASP A 118 13.75 24.58 -30.07
N THR A 119 13.88 25.88 -29.86
CA THR A 119 13.89 26.51 -28.53
C THR A 119 12.55 26.32 -27.82
N THR A 120 11.43 26.52 -28.52
CA THR A 120 10.09 26.33 -27.98
C THR A 120 9.83 24.88 -27.57
N VAL A 121 10.25 23.91 -28.39
CA VAL A 121 10.10 22.48 -28.09
C VAL A 121 10.88 22.09 -26.84
N LEU A 122 12.12 22.58 -26.69
CA LEU A 122 12.92 22.36 -25.50
C LEU A 122 12.26 22.94 -24.25
N HIS A 123 11.80 24.19 -24.29
CA HIS A 123 11.12 24.84 -23.16
C HIS A 123 9.82 24.14 -22.78
N VAL A 124 9.01 23.72 -23.75
CA VAL A 124 7.78 22.96 -23.48
C VAL A 124 8.11 21.61 -22.85
N SER A 125 9.12 20.88 -23.35
CA SER A 125 9.52 19.58 -22.79
C SER A 125 9.97 19.72 -21.33
N ASP A 126 10.83 20.70 -21.04
CA ASP A 126 11.37 20.91 -19.69
C ASP A 126 10.28 21.41 -18.73
N SER A 127 9.38 22.29 -19.20
CA SER A 127 8.25 22.80 -18.42
C SER A 127 7.20 21.71 -18.10
N TRP A 128 6.87 20.86 -19.07
CA TRP A 128 5.97 19.72 -18.84
C TRP A 128 6.59 18.68 -17.89
N ALA A 129 7.86 18.33 -18.07
CA ALA A 129 8.54 17.38 -17.19
C ALA A 129 8.65 17.90 -15.75
N SER A 130 8.96 19.19 -15.56
CA SER A 130 9.08 19.80 -14.23
C SER A 130 7.73 20.03 -13.54
N SER A 131 6.69 20.43 -14.26
CA SER A 131 5.35 20.66 -13.69
C SER A 131 4.64 19.36 -13.31
N LEU A 132 4.74 18.31 -14.12
CA LEU A 132 4.18 16.98 -13.79
C LEU A 132 4.88 16.37 -12.56
N ASN A 133 6.21 16.45 -12.51
CA ASN A 133 6.99 15.88 -11.41
C ASN A 133 6.82 16.67 -10.10
N SER A 134 6.67 17.99 -10.16
CA SER A 134 6.54 18.82 -8.94
C SER A 134 5.11 18.95 -8.43
N SER A 135 4.08 18.97 -9.29
CA SER A 135 2.71 19.23 -8.83
C SER A 135 1.92 17.93 -8.60
N VAL A 136 1.91 17.00 -9.55
CA VAL A 136 1.04 15.82 -9.48
C VAL A 136 1.64 14.75 -8.56
N ILE A 137 2.93 14.50 -8.70
CA ILE A 137 3.63 13.49 -7.88
C ILE A 137 3.77 13.97 -6.43
N THR A 138 4.12 15.25 -6.21
CA THR A 138 4.25 15.81 -4.85
C THR A 138 2.90 15.96 -4.15
N GLN A 139 1.84 16.45 -4.80
CA GLN A 139 0.51 16.51 -4.17
C GLN A 139 -0.02 15.11 -3.83
N THR A 140 0.22 14.12 -4.69
CA THR A 140 -0.16 12.73 -4.41
C THR A 140 0.65 12.16 -3.24
N ALA A 141 1.96 12.40 -3.19
CA ALA A 141 2.82 11.92 -2.10
C ALA A 141 2.50 12.61 -0.75
N GLU A 142 2.42 13.94 -0.72
CA GLU A 142 2.07 14.69 0.48
C GLU A 142 0.65 14.36 0.96
N GLY A 143 -0.33 14.25 0.05
CA GLY A 143 -1.69 13.82 0.38
C GLY A 143 -1.73 12.41 0.98
N LEU A 144 -0.99 11.46 0.41
CA LEU A 144 -0.86 10.10 0.93
C LEU A 144 -0.18 10.07 2.30
N PHE A 145 0.92 10.81 2.49
CA PHE A 145 1.62 10.88 3.77
C PHE A 145 0.79 11.61 4.85
N PHE A 146 0.04 12.66 4.50
CA PHE A 146 -0.87 13.35 5.41
C PHE A 146 -2.08 12.50 5.78
N GLU A 147 -2.64 11.73 4.85
CA GLU A 147 -3.75 10.81 5.12
C GLU A 147 -3.30 9.65 6.02
N VAL A 148 -2.10 9.11 5.82
CA VAL A 148 -1.49 8.12 6.72
C VAL A 148 -1.16 8.72 8.09
N ASN A 149 -0.54 9.91 8.17
CA ASN A 149 -0.23 10.59 9.44
C ASN A 149 -1.48 11.03 10.21
N LYS A 150 -2.57 11.40 9.52
CA LYS A 150 -3.87 11.70 10.14
C LYS A 150 -4.46 10.48 10.85
N VAL A 151 -4.03 9.29 10.46
CA VAL A 151 -4.54 8.00 10.95
C VAL A 151 -3.62 7.38 12.03
N VAL A 152 -2.31 7.69 12.07
CA VAL A 152 -1.34 7.15 13.07
C VAL A 152 -0.32 8.15 13.67
N GLY A 153 -0.72 9.38 13.99
CA GLY A 153 0.17 10.37 14.62
C GLY A 153 0.34 10.21 16.14
N SER A 154 1.55 10.46 16.67
CA SER A 154 1.89 10.45 18.12
C SER A 154 1.24 11.58 18.92
N ASP A 155 0.79 12.64 18.26
CA ASP A 155 0.51 13.95 18.90
C ASP A 155 -0.99 14.22 19.09
N ARG A 156 -1.85 13.28 18.65
CA ARG A 156 -3.29 13.27 18.94
C ARG A 156 -3.67 11.83 19.19
N TRP A 157 -4.00 11.50 20.43
CA TRP A 157 -4.54 10.19 20.74
C TRP A 157 -5.69 9.91 19.73
N GLY A 158 -5.64 8.82 18.97
CA GLY A 158 -6.66 8.47 17.96
C GLY A 158 -6.83 6.96 17.86
N THR A 159 -8.05 6.47 18.07
CA THR A 159 -8.40 5.10 17.74
C THR A 159 -8.20 4.92 16.25
N LEU A 160 -7.13 4.26 15.88
CA LEU A 160 -6.87 3.77 14.54
C LEU A 160 -7.87 2.67 14.22
N LEU A 161 -8.80 2.95 13.29
CA LEU A 161 -9.78 1.99 12.77
C LEU A 161 -9.54 1.79 11.27
N GLN A 162 -9.25 0.55 10.87
CA GLN A 162 -9.03 0.14 9.48
C GLN A 162 -9.91 -1.08 9.20
N GLN A 163 -10.66 -1.06 8.09
CA GLN A 163 -11.60 -2.13 7.71
C GLN A 163 -11.45 -2.48 6.23
N SER A 164 -11.59 -3.77 5.94
CA SER A 164 -11.68 -4.37 4.61
C SER A 164 -12.96 -5.23 4.48
N ALA A 165 -13.13 -5.96 3.37
CA ALA A 165 -14.21 -6.96 3.24
C ALA A 165 -13.96 -8.23 4.08
N ASP A 166 -12.73 -8.42 4.57
CA ASP A 166 -12.23 -9.65 5.18
C ASP A 166 -11.89 -9.50 6.68
N ASP A 167 -11.56 -8.28 7.15
CA ASP A 167 -11.12 -8.03 8.54
C ASP A 167 -11.27 -6.58 9.03
N ILE A 168 -11.00 -6.38 10.33
CA ILE A 168 -11.07 -5.10 11.05
C ILE A 168 -9.91 -4.96 12.05
N LYS A 169 -9.38 -3.74 12.20
CA LYS A 169 -8.31 -3.32 13.13
C LYS A 169 -8.73 -2.12 13.99
N ILE A 170 -8.43 -2.12 15.30
CA ILE A 170 -8.91 -1.12 16.29
C ILE A 170 -7.77 -0.70 17.26
N ALA A 171 -7.70 0.60 17.64
CA ALA A 171 -6.86 1.13 18.74
C ALA A 171 -7.61 2.17 19.61
N TRP A 172 -7.06 2.79 20.66
CA TRP A 172 -7.71 3.85 21.49
C TRP A 172 -6.67 4.81 22.04
N ASN A 173 -6.89 6.09 22.34
CA ASN A 173 -7.96 7.07 22.47
C ASN A 173 -7.76 7.86 23.79
N LYS A 174 -8.07 7.28 24.95
CA LYS A 174 -7.76 7.88 26.25
C LYS A 174 -7.80 6.93 27.45
N ILE A 175 -7.61 5.63 27.25
CA ILE A 175 -8.11 4.62 28.21
C ILE A 175 -7.05 3.84 28.97
N SER A 176 -7.41 3.55 30.21
CA SER A 176 -6.84 2.48 31.02
C SER A 176 -7.01 1.13 30.32
N ASN A 177 -5.98 0.30 30.43
CA ASN A 177 -5.78 -0.99 29.76
C ASN A 177 -5.83 -0.95 28.21
N TYR A 178 -4.90 -1.65 27.54
CA TYR A 178 -4.78 -1.62 26.07
C TYR A 178 -4.36 -2.97 25.49
N ILE A 179 -4.73 -3.23 24.24
CA ILE A 179 -4.30 -4.41 23.48
C ILE A 179 -3.05 -4.04 22.67
N LYS A 180 -2.03 -4.89 22.73
CA LYS A 180 -0.77 -4.72 21.98
C LYS A 180 -0.40 -6.03 21.30
N PHE A 181 -0.28 -5.98 19.98
CA PHE A 181 0.28 -7.06 19.18
C PHE A 181 1.79 -6.90 19.15
N GLU A 182 2.53 -7.80 19.80
CA GLU A 182 3.99 -7.77 19.84
C GLU A 182 4.54 -9.17 20.12
N ASN A 183 5.80 -9.44 19.74
CA ASN A 183 6.46 -10.74 19.98
C ASN A 183 5.65 -11.96 19.49
N SER A 184 4.92 -11.82 18.38
CA SER A 184 3.99 -12.84 17.86
C SER A 184 2.89 -13.25 18.85
N GLN A 185 2.46 -12.31 19.69
CA GLN A 185 1.44 -12.48 20.71
C GLN A 185 0.39 -11.37 20.64
N LEU A 186 -0.85 -11.73 21.00
CA LEU A 186 -1.87 -10.75 21.36
C LEU A 186 -1.79 -10.56 22.87
N ASN A 187 -1.40 -9.35 23.30
CA ASN A 187 -1.26 -9.03 24.71
C ASN A 187 -2.28 -7.98 25.14
N VAL A 188 -2.70 -8.05 26.41
CA VAL A 188 -3.45 -6.99 27.07
C VAL A 188 -2.57 -6.43 28.19
N TYR A 189 -2.49 -5.11 28.27
CA TYR A 189 -1.73 -4.37 29.27
C TYR A 189 -2.64 -3.48 30.09
N ASN A 190 -2.18 -3.04 31.26
CA ASN A 190 -2.81 -1.96 32.02
C ASN A 190 -2.23 -0.58 31.65
N PHE A 191 -2.78 0.50 32.24
CA PHE A 191 -2.30 1.87 32.00
C PHE A 191 -0.85 2.12 32.47
N GLN A 192 -0.33 1.26 33.34
CA GLN A 192 1.05 1.31 33.85
C GLN A 192 2.00 0.45 33.01
N ASN A 193 1.56 -0.01 31.81
CA ASN A 193 2.31 -0.90 30.93
C ASN A 193 2.65 -2.27 31.54
N THR A 194 1.85 -2.73 32.50
CA THR A 194 1.95 -4.08 33.05
C THR A 194 1.07 -5.04 32.26
N LYS A 195 1.63 -6.18 31.83
CA LYS A 195 0.91 -7.20 31.09
C LYS A 195 -0.13 -7.87 32.00
N LEU A 196 -1.36 -8.00 31.50
CA LEU A 196 -2.52 -8.64 32.16
C LEU A 196 -2.92 -9.96 31.48
N MET A 197 -2.71 -10.07 30.17
CA MET A 197 -3.07 -11.24 29.37
C MET A 197 -2.08 -11.40 28.21
N SER A 198 -1.80 -12.64 27.80
CA SER A 198 -1.03 -12.95 26.60
C SER A 198 -1.58 -14.20 25.92
N LEU A 199 -1.89 -14.10 24.63
CA LEU A 199 -2.22 -15.24 23.77
C LEU A 199 -1.09 -15.45 22.76
N SER A 200 -0.56 -16.68 22.72
CA SER A 200 0.58 -17.10 21.90
C SER A 200 0.35 -18.48 21.31
N SER A 201 1.24 -18.95 20.43
CA SER A 201 1.25 -20.33 19.93
C SER A 201 1.47 -21.39 21.02
N THR A 202 2.05 -20.98 22.16
CA THR A 202 2.34 -21.88 23.29
C THR A 202 1.20 -21.97 24.30
N GLY A 203 0.21 -21.07 24.20
CA GLY A 203 -0.89 -20.99 25.13
C GLY A 203 -1.32 -19.58 25.49
N HIS A 204 -2.08 -19.50 26.57
CA HIS A 204 -2.71 -18.31 27.09
C HIS A 204 -2.29 -18.08 28.55
N ASP A 205 -1.65 -16.95 28.83
CA ASP A 205 -1.23 -16.53 30.17
C ASP A 205 -2.12 -15.39 30.69
N ILE A 206 -2.43 -15.42 32.00
CA ILE A 206 -3.14 -14.35 32.72
C ILE A 206 -2.28 -13.90 33.90
N PHE A 207 -2.25 -12.59 34.13
CA PHE A 207 -1.44 -11.94 35.16
C PHE A 207 -2.30 -11.03 36.04
N ASP A 208 -1.82 -10.74 37.26
CA ASP A 208 -2.38 -9.72 38.13
C ASP A 208 -1.96 -8.30 37.70
N ASN A 209 -2.49 -7.28 38.38
CA ASN A 209 -2.19 -5.88 38.08
C ASN A 209 -0.71 -5.48 38.29
N ASN A 210 0.10 -6.35 38.93
CA ASN A 210 1.52 -6.15 39.16
C ASN A 210 2.38 -7.05 38.24
N GLY A 211 1.76 -7.74 37.27
CA GLY A 211 2.46 -8.56 36.27
C GLY A 211 2.84 -9.94 36.79
N LYS A 212 2.31 -10.37 37.94
CA LYS A 212 2.54 -11.73 38.44
C LYS A 212 1.56 -12.69 37.79
N LYS A 213 2.07 -13.81 37.29
CA LYS A 213 1.24 -14.84 36.66
C LYS A 213 0.21 -15.39 37.68
N LEU A 214 -1.03 -15.53 37.22
CA LEU A 214 -2.16 -16.13 37.96
C LEU A 214 -2.54 -17.48 37.38
N MET A 215 -2.45 -17.62 36.05
CA MET A 215 -2.90 -18.80 35.33
C MET A 215 -2.14 -18.93 34.00
N SER A 216 -1.94 -20.16 33.54
CA SER A 216 -1.54 -20.42 32.15
C SER A 216 -2.21 -21.67 31.58
N LEU A 217 -2.86 -21.55 30.42
CA LEU A 217 -3.42 -22.66 29.65
C LEU A 217 -2.50 -22.98 28.48
N ASN A 218 -2.00 -24.21 28.38
CA ASN A 218 -1.09 -24.66 27.32
C ASN A 218 -1.46 -26.06 26.80
N SER A 219 -0.57 -26.69 26.03
CA SER A 219 -0.80 -28.00 25.42
C SER A 219 -1.00 -29.15 26.41
N VAL A 220 -0.58 -29.01 27.67
CA VAL A 220 -0.70 -30.05 28.69
C VAL A 220 -1.83 -29.79 29.69
N GLY A 221 -2.34 -28.55 29.77
CA GLY A 221 -3.46 -28.20 30.63
C GLY A 221 -3.36 -26.80 31.22
N GLN A 222 -3.96 -26.64 32.41
CA GLN A 222 -4.11 -25.38 33.10
C GLN A 222 -3.23 -25.33 34.36
N ASN A 223 -2.33 -24.37 34.42
CA ASN A 223 -1.46 -24.13 35.57
C ASN A 223 -2.04 -22.99 36.41
N PHE A 224 -1.91 -23.10 37.72
CA PHE A 224 -2.40 -22.14 38.70
C PHE A 224 -1.25 -21.56 39.50
N TYR A 225 -1.30 -20.25 39.75
CA TYR A 225 -0.25 -19.53 40.44
C TYR A 225 -0.83 -18.70 41.58
N TYR A 226 -0.12 -18.65 42.70
CA TYR A 226 -0.42 -17.77 43.82
C TYR A 226 0.72 -16.78 43.99
N LYS A 227 0.43 -15.48 43.81
CA LYS A 227 1.42 -14.39 43.88
C LYS A 227 2.67 -14.65 43.01
N GLY A 228 2.48 -15.21 41.82
CA GLY A 228 3.53 -15.49 40.84
C GLY A 228 4.25 -16.84 40.99
N THR A 229 4.01 -17.58 42.08
CA THR A 229 4.56 -18.92 42.29
C THR A 229 3.55 -19.98 41.85
N LYS A 230 3.97 -20.95 41.05
CA LYS A 230 3.10 -22.04 40.61
C LYS A 230 2.68 -22.89 41.82
N VAL A 231 1.38 -23.09 41.99
CA VAL A 231 0.81 -23.90 43.09
C VAL A 231 0.46 -25.30 42.62
N GLY A 232 0.04 -25.45 41.36
CA GLY A 232 -0.37 -26.73 40.81
C GLY A 232 -0.80 -26.62 39.35
N TYR A 233 -1.20 -27.75 38.77
CA TYR A 233 -1.80 -27.80 37.44
C TYR A 233 -2.85 -28.89 37.33
N ILE A 234 -3.86 -28.66 36.50
CA ILE A 234 -4.85 -29.66 36.10
C ILE A 234 -4.65 -29.90 34.62
N GLY A 235 -4.44 -31.15 34.22
CA GLY A 235 -4.06 -31.41 32.85
C GLY A 235 -4.04 -32.88 32.49
N THR A 236 -3.63 -33.14 31.26
CA THR A 236 -3.50 -34.49 30.72
C THR A 236 -2.07 -34.98 30.84
N GLY A 237 -1.94 -36.29 30.94
CA GLY A 237 -0.65 -36.96 31.00
C GLY A 237 -0.75 -38.39 30.49
N CYS A 238 0.28 -39.17 30.80
CA CYS A 238 0.26 -40.60 30.61
C CYS A 238 1.05 -41.31 31.70
N TYR A 239 0.79 -42.60 31.89
CA TYR A 239 1.57 -43.42 32.79
C TYR A 239 3.03 -43.49 32.30
N ALA A 240 3.99 -43.19 33.16
CA ALA A 240 5.38 -42.94 32.76
C ALA A 240 6.04 -44.10 31.99
N SER A 241 5.67 -45.36 32.30
CA SER A 241 6.21 -46.54 31.61
C SER A 241 5.32 -47.07 30.48
N ASP A 242 4.12 -46.50 30.27
CA ASP A 242 3.20 -46.88 29.20
C ASP A 242 2.38 -45.67 28.74
N THR A 243 2.86 -45.00 27.70
CA THR A 243 2.25 -43.79 27.15
C THR A 243 0.88 -44.04 26.50
N SER A 244 0.49 -45.30 26.30
CA SER A 244 -0.86 -45.66 25.84
C SER A 244 -1.92 -45.45 26.93
N LYS A 245 -1.52 -45.35 28.20
CA LYS A 245 -2.43 -45.15 29.34
C LYS A 245 -2.50 -43.66 29.65
N ARG A 246 -3.55 -43.00 29.14
CA ARG A 246 -3.78 -41.56 29.29
C ARG A 246 -4.30 -41.23 30.68
N ASP A 247 -3.88 -40.08 31.21
CA ASP A 247 -4.23 -39.56 32.53
C ASP A 247 -4.93 -38.19 32.43
N LEU A 248 -5.81 -37.90 33.39
CA LEU A 248 -6.31 -36.58 33.75
C LEU A 248 -6.02 -36.38 35.24
N SER A 249 -5.10 -35.50 35.57
CA SER A 249 -4.61 -35.32 36.95
C SER A 249 -4.77 -33.91 37.48
N PHE A 250 -4.91 -33.85 38.80
CA PHE A 250 -4.89 -32.65 39.62
C PHE A 250 -3.60 -32.71 40.42
N ASN A 251 -2.64 -31.84 40.08
CA ASN A 251 -1.29 -31.91 40.58
C ASN A 251 -1.00 -30.72 41.49
N LEU A 252 -0.42 -31.01 42.65
CA LEU A 252 0.09 -30.03 43.59
C LEU A 252 1.61 -29.88 43.37
N GLU A 253 2.07 -28.65 43.17
CA GLU A 253 3.48 -28.35 42.92
C GLU A 253 4.33 -28.44 44.19
N ASN A 254 5.61 -28.78 44.05
CA ASN A 254 6.54 -28.76 45.17
C ASN A 254 6.60 -27.36 45.81
N GLY A 255 6.58 -27.31 47.15
CA GLY A 255 6.53 -26.05 47.90
C GLY A 255 5.12 -25.59 48.27
N SER A 256 4.07 -26.12 47.63
CA SER A 256 2.69 -25.91 48.06
C SER A 256 2.33 -26.78 49.27
N ALA A 257 1.44 -26.27 50.13
CA ALA A 257 1.16 -26.91 51.42
C ALA A 257 0.06 -27.99 51.36
N PHE A 258 -0.98 -27.81 50.54
CA PHE A 258 -2.12 -28.73 50.47
C PHE A 258 -2.93 -28.55 49.18
N MET A 259 -3.75 -29.55 48.87
CA MET A 259 -4.79 -29.54 47.83
C MET A 259 -6.09 -30.02 48.47
N ASP A 260 -7.21 -29.36 48.16
CA ASP A 260 -8.48 -29.65 48.82
C ASP A 260 -9.69 -29.48 47.91
N TRP A 261 -10.75 -30.21 48.24
CA TRP A 261 -12.09 -29.98 47.76
C TRP A 261 -12.86 -29.30 48.90
N CYS A 262 -13.21 -28.03 48.72
CA CYS A 262 -13.79 -27.23 49.80
C CYS A 262 -15.29 -26.98 49.58
N TYR A 263 -16.02 -26.68 50.66
CA TYR A 263 -17.41 -26.24 50.59
C TYR A 263 -17.66 -24.99 51.46
N ARG A 264 -18.36 -24.00 50.91
CA ARG A 264 -18.77 -22.81 51.66
C ARG A 264 -20.13 -23.11 52.33
N MET A 265 -20.10 -23.44 53.62
CA MET A 265 -21.25 -23.96 54.37
C MET A 265 -22.43 -22.98 54.43
N LYS A 266 -22.16 -21.68 54.51
CA LYS A 266 -23.16 -20.62 54.45
C LYS A 266 -22.76 -19.56 53.44
N SER A 267 -23.73 -18.93 52.78
CA SER A 267 -23.47 -17.86 51.81
C SER A 267 -22.70 -16.67 52.39
N THR A 268 -22.79 -16.46 53.71
CA THR A 268 -22.11 -15.40 54.46
C THR A 268 -20.70 -15.76 54.94
N ASP A 269 -20.27 -17.02 54.81
CA ASP A 269 -18.95 -17.42 55.28
C ASP A 269 -17.86 -16.80 54.40
N SER A 270 -16.85 -16.21 55.03
CA SER A 270 -15.69 -15.59 54.37
C SER A 270 -14.61 -16.59 53.96
N SER A 271 -14.77 -17.87 54.36
CA SER A 271 -13.83 -18.95 54.07
C SER A 271 -14.59 -20.22 53.67
N TYR A 272 -13.90 -21.08 52.92
CA TYR A 272 -14.41 -22.42 52.63
C TYR A 272 -14.01 -23.40 53.73
N THR A 273 -14.90 -24.34 54.05
CA THR A 273 -14.61 -25.48 54.92
C THR A 273 -13.89 -26.55 54.12
N LEU A 274 -12.85 -27.14 54.71
CA LEU A 274 -12.09 -28.21 54.09
C LEU A 274 -12.87 -29.53 54.15
N ILE A 275 -13.09 -30.20 53.01
CA ILE A 275 -13.90 -31.42 52.95
C ILE A 275 -13.07 -32.64 52.59
N PHE A 276 -12.14 -32.54 51.63
CA PHE A 276 -11.29 -33.67 51.23
C PHE A 276 -9.90 -33.19 50.85
N THR A 277 -9.01 -33.19 51.84
CA THR A 277 -7.75 -32.46 51.79
C THR A 277 -6.57 -33.41 51.80
N TYR A 278 -5.73 -33.33 50.78
CA TYR A 278 -4.37 -33.84 50.87
C TYR A 278 -3.45 -32.75 51.43
N ALA A 279 -2.86 -33.00 52.60
CA ALA A 279 -1.91 -32.11 53.24
C ALA A 279 -0.48 -32.54 52.90
N ALA A 280 0.20 -31.85 51.98
CA ALA A 280 1.62 -32.11 51.68
C ALA A 280 2.54 -31.61 52.82
N GLN A 281 2.12 -30.55 53.51
CA GLN A 281 2.73 -30.00 54.70
C GLN A 281 1.69 -29.96 55.83
N LYS A 282 2.14 -29.92 57.09
CA LYS A 282 1.23 -29.84 58.24
C LYS A 282 0.47 -28.51 58.20
N ILE A 283 -0.86 -28.56 58.28
CA ILE A 283 -1.73 -27.38 58.30
C ILE A 283 -2.70 -27.46 59.48
N GLY A 284 -2.49 -26.60 60.49
CA GLY A 284 -3.27 -26.66 61.72
C GLY A 284 -3.17 -28.04 62.39
N SER A 285 -4.32 -28.71 62.53
CA SER A 285 -4.42 -30.08 63.08
C SER A 285 -4.26 -31.20 62.05
N LEU A 286 -4.13 -30.87 60.75
CA LEU A 286 -3.96 -31.88 59.71
C LEU A 286 -2.47 -32.19 59.53
N GLU A 287 -2.07 -33.42 59.84
CA GLU A 287 -0.68 -33.87 59.68
C GLU A 287 -0.28 -33.95 58.20
N ALA A 288 1.02 -33.77 57.94
CA ALA A 288 1.59 -33.82 56.61
C ALA A 288 1.58 -35.24 56.02
N ASN A 289 1.57 -35.32 54.69
CA ASN A 289 1.53 -36.55 53.90
C ASN A 289 0.33 -37.46 54.24
N GLN A 290 -0.83 -36.84 54.47
CA GLN A 290 -2.07 -37.54 54.78
C GLN A 290 -3.25 -36.94 54.03
N LEU A 291 -4.24 -37.80 53.74
CA LEU A 291 -5.53 -37.41 53.21
C LEU A 291 -6.52 -37.32 54.38
N HIS A 292 -7.21 -36.18 54.47
CA HIS A 292 -8.11 -35.85 55.57
C HIS A 292 -9.52 -35.63 55.02
N THR A 293 -10.52 -36.16 55.72
CA THR A 293 -11.94 -35.98 55.38
C THR A 293 -12.61 -35.09 56.44
N GLY A 294 -13.12 -33.93 56.02
CA GLY A 294 -13.94 -33.04 56.87
C GLY A 294 -15.41 -33.46 56.95
N CYS A 295 -15.77 -34.59 56.32
CA CYS A 295 -17.10 -35.17 56.31
C CYS A 295 -17.02 -36.71 56.33
N ASP A 296 -18.17 -37.37 56.44
CA ASP A 296 -18.25 -38.82 56.27
C ASP A 296 -17.82 -39.25 54.87
N LEU A 297 -16.96 -40.26 54.77
CA LEU A 297 -16.59 -40.88 53.49
C LEU A 297 -17.48 -42.11 53.24
N ASN A 298 -18.52 -41.93 52.43
CA ASN A 298 -19.40 -43.03 52.03
C ASN A 298 -18.85 -43.76 50.79
N LEU A 299 -18.33 -44.98 50.98
CA LEU A 299 -17.76 -45.81 49.92
C LEU A 299 -18.80 -46.56 49.07
N ARG A 300 -20.11 -46.43 49.32
CA ARG A 300 -21.20 -47.02 48.52
C ARG A 300 -20.98 -48.49 48.11
N ASN A 301 -20.75 -49.38 49.09
CA ASN A 301 -20.48 -50.81 48.89
C ASN A 301 -19.17 -51.14 48.14
N HIS A 302 -18.25 -50.19 47.99
CA HIS A 302 -16.90 -50.45 47.50
C HIS A 302 -15.94 -50.78 48.65
N TYR A 303 -14.92 -51.59 48.34
CA TYR A 303 -13.94 -52.05 49.31
C TYR A 303 -12.80 -51.06 49.49
N LEU A 304 -12.23 -51.07 50.70
CA LEU A 304 -10.92 -50.52 50.98
C LEU A 304 -9.90 -51.67 50.98
N HIS A 305 -8.98 -51.67 50.02
CA HIS A 305 -7.94 -52.70 49.91
C HIS A 305 -6.61 -52.23 50.47
N ASN A 306 -5.82 -53.15 51.05
CA ASN A 306 -4.47 -52.90 51.55
C ASN A 306 -4.37 -51.74 52.56
N ALA A 307 -5.38 -51.59 53.41
CA ALA A 307 -5.40 -50.56 54.45
C ALA A 307 -5.00 -51.10 55.82
N ILE A 308 -4.23 -50.31 56.56
CA ILE A 308 -3.99 -50.50 57.99
C ILE A 308 -5.01 -49.65 58.73
N LEU A 309 -5.85 -50.30 59.54
CA LEU A 309 -6.82 -49.61 60.38
C LEU A 309 -6.20 -49.35 61.76
N ASN A 310 -5.96 -48.08 62.08
CA ASN A 310 -5.55 -47.63 63.41
C ASN A 310 -6.62 -46.71 63.99
N ASP A 311 -6.83 -46.76 65.31
CA ASP A 311 -7.80 -45.94 66.05
C ASP A 311 -9.22 -45.95 65.44
N TRP A 312 -9.63 -47.12 64.96
CA TRP A 312 -10.88 -47.33 64.24
C TRP A 312 -11.98 -47.86 65.18
N GLY A 313 -13.26 -47.73 64.78
CA GLY A 313 -14.40 -48.27 65.53
C GLY A 313 -15.69 -48.36 64.72
N PHE A 314 -16.72 -48.96 65.32
CA PHE A 314 -18.05 -49.13 64.71
C PHE A 314 -19.12 -48.29 65.42
N LYS A 315 -20.04 -47.70 64.64
CA LYS A 315 -21.23 -47.03 65.19
C LYS A 315 -22.19 -48.08 65.76
N GLY A 316 -22.58 -47.92 67.03
CA GLY A 316 -23.34 -48.93 67.78
C GLY A 316 -22.51 -49.67 68.85
N GLY A 317 -21.21 -49.36 68.94
CA GLY A 317 -20.30 -49.99 69.88
C GLY A 317 -19.58 -51.18 69.26
N SER A 318 -18.45 -51.55 69.86
CA SER A 318 -17.65 -52.70 69.45
C SER A 318 -17.10 -53.40 70.69
N ILE A 319 -16.88 -54.71 70.59
CA ILE A 319 -16.34 -55.48 71.71
C ILE A 319 -14.84 -55.19 71.84
N THR A 320 -14.44 -54.70 73.00
CA THR A 320 -13.04 -54.62 73.42
C THR A 320 -12.93 -55.34 74.75
N ASP A 321 -12.84 -56.67 74.67
CA ASP A 321 -12.84 -57.53 75.84
C ASP A 321 -12.23 -58.90 75.51
N THR A 322 -12.01 -59.71 76.54
CA THR A 322 -11.58 -61.09 76.40
C THR A 322 -12.69 -62.05 76.81
N PHE A 323 -13.11 -62.88 75.88
CA PHE A 323 -14.03 -63.98 76.13
C PHE A 323 -13.24 -65.28 76.33
N SER A 324 -13.60 -66.03 77.37
CA SER A 324 -13.00 -67.34 77.65
C SER A 324 -14.09 -68.38 77.90
N GLY A 325 -13.84 -69.62 77.54
CA GLY A 325 -14.81 -70.71 77.70
C GLY A 325 -14.21 -72.07 77.40
N TYR A 326 -15.07 -73.09 77.30
CA TYR A 326 -14.67 -74.46 76.97
C TYR A 326 -15.51 -75.00 75.83
N TYR A 327 -14.92 -75.79 74.94
CA TYR A 327 -15.65 -76.52 73.89
C TYR A 327 -15.39 -78.02 73.99
N VAL A 328 -16.38 -78.83 73.61
CA VAL A 328 -16.30 -80.30 73.68
C VAL A 328 -15.36 -80.82 72.59
N THR A 329 -14.42 -81.69 72.95
CA THR A 329 -13.48 -82.33 72.03
C THR A 329 -13.79 -83.80 71.75
N SER A 330 -14.61 -84.45 72.58
CA SER A 330 -15.10 -85.80 72.31
C SER A 330 -16.44 -86.07 72.98
N PHE A 331 -17.16 -87.07 72.46
CA PHE A 331 -18.43 -87.56 73.01
C PHE A 331 -18.31 -89.03 73.40
N ASN A 332 -19.02 -89.40 74.46
CA ASN A 332 -19.21 -90.78 74.83
C ASN A 332 -20.17 -91.46 73.82
N SER A 333 -20.18 -92.80 73.79
CA SER A 333 -21.06 -93.58 72.90
C SER A 333 -22.57 -93.34 73.14
N ASN A 334 -22.94 -92.81 74.31
CA ASN A 334 -24.31 -92.43 74.65
C ASN A 334 -24.67 -90.98 74.23
N GLY A 335 -23.77 -90.27 73.53
CA GLY A 335 -23.98 -88.91 73.04
C GLY A 335 -23.71 -87.80 74.05
N THR A 336 -23.27 -88.10 75.27
CA THR A 336 -22.88 -87.04 76.23
C THR A 336 -21.44 -86.56 75.97
N ALA A 337 -21.18 -85.28 76.26
CA ALA A 337 -19.83 -84.71 76.14
C ALA A 337 -18.85 -85.40 77.11
N ALA A 338 -17.68 -85.80 76.61
CA ALA A 338 -16.68 -86.57 77.35
C ALA A 338 -15.44 -85.76 77.73
N THR A 339 -14.91 -84.94 76.82
CA THR A 339 -13.73 -84.09 77.09
C THR A 339 -13.97 -82.66 76.61
N TRP A 340 -13.30 -81.71 77.25
CA TRP A 340 -13.42 -80.28 76.98
C TRP A 340 -12.04 -79.65 76.82
N LYS A 341 -11.92 -78.64 75.95
CA LYS A 341 -10.72 -77.81 75.80
C LYS A 341 -11.07 -76.34 76.03
N GLU A 342 -10.23 -75.65 76.79
CA GLU A 342 -10.39 -74.21 77.04
C GLU A 342 -10.07 -73.42 75.77
N PHE A 343 -10.73 -72.28 75.59
CA PHE A 343 -10.32 -71.28 74.62
C PHE A 343 -10.42 -69.88 75.22
N LYS A 344 -9.59 -68.97 74.68
CA LYS A 344 -9.54 -67.56 75.05
C LYS A 344 -9.41 -66.71 73.78
N MET A 345 -10.37 -65.82 73.58
CA MET A 345 -10.45 -64.89 72.46
C MET A 345 -10.38 -63.46 72.97
N THR A 346 -9.38 -62.70 72.53
CA THR A 346 -9.24 -61.28 72.88
C THR A 346 -9.60 -60.41 71.69
N PHE A 347 -10.55 -59.50 71.87
CA PHE A 347 -10.98 -58.55 70.86
C PHE A 347 -10.55 -57.13 71.24
N LYS A 348 -10.22 -56.33 70.22
CA LYS A 348 -10.02 -54.88 70.35
C LYS A 348 -10.77 -54.19 69.22
N ASN A 349 -11.62 -53.25 69.60
CA ASN A 349 -12.52 -52.52 68.72
C ASN A 349 -13.39 -53.42 67.81
N GLY A 350 -13.63 -54.67 68.20
CA GLY A 350 -14.39 -55.64 67.41
C GLY A 350 -13.55 -56.53 66.46
N ILE A 351 -12.23 -56.36 66.36
CA ILE A 351 -11.35 -57.31 65.65
C ILE A 351 -10.71 -58.28 66.66
N LEU A 352 -10.77 -59.58 66.33
CA LEU A 352 -10.05 -60.62 67.07
C LEU A 352 -8.54 -60.38 66.97
N GLN A 353 -7.91 -60.13 68.11
CA GLN A 353 -6.47 -59.87 68.23
C GLN A 353 -5.68 -61.15 68.45
N SER A 354 -6.23 -62.08 69.24
CA SER A 354 -5.60 -63.36 69.54
C SER A 354 -6.63 -64.43 69.89
N LEU A 355 -6.34 -65.66 69.50
CA LEU A 355 -7.07 -66.87 69.90
C LEU A 355 -6.07 -67.86 70.49
N THR A 356 -6.31 -68.29 71.73
CA THR A 356 -5.65 -69.44 72.34
C THR A 356 -6.67 -70.55 72.48
N ALA A 357 -6.37 -71.75 71.97
CA ALA A 357 -7.25 -72.91 72.04
C ALA A 357 -6.46 -74.19 72.22
#